data_AF-A0A939KP53-F1
#
_entry.id   AF-A0A939KP53-F1
#
_cell.length_a   1.000
_cell.length_b   1.000
_cell.length_c   1.000
_cell.angle_alpha   90.00
_cell.angle_beta   90.00
_cell.angle_gamma   90.00
#
_symmetry.space_group_name_H-M   'P 1'
#
loop_
_entity.id
_entity.type
_entity.pdbx_description
1 polymer ?
#
loop_
_entity_poly.entity_id
_entity_poly.type
_entity_poly.pdbx_seq_one_letter_code
_entity_poly.pdbx_strand_id
1 'polypeptide(L)'
;MTEKQRILAAEVSDMLADAQGVDADEDARFGADKRGDELPPALADKESRLATLAAAREALEAEAAEKARREAERKARDDGDDDGAVTAKGDQAAAAAVVKPGAQRNFTDPDARIMKTADGSFHYSYTGQAVVDADHQVIVATELNNIAVDVQQLVPMIERTRQTLGQLPAQWTIDAGYCSAANLEHVKQIEAQSAGGTEFFIATGRLKHGQEIPKAPRGRIPGNATAKERMARKLKTKRGQAIYARRKAIIEPVFGQIHTRQGKHVLLRGLEQAAHEW
;
A
#
# COMPACT_ATOMS: atom_id res chain seq x y z
N MET A 1 45.26 -43.50 -23.33
CA MET A 1 44.04 -42.71 -23.59
C MET A 1 44.09 -42.10 -24.98
N THR A 2 42.98 -42.19 -25.72
CA THR A 2 42.78 -41.43 -26.96
C THR A 2 42.68 -39.94 -26.65
N GLU A 3 42.90 -39.09 -27.65
CA GLU A 3 42.77 -37.63 -27.50
C GLU A 3 41.38 -37.20 -26.99
N LYS A 4 40.32 -37.81 -27.54
CA LYS A 4 38.94 -37.61 -27.06
C LYS A 4 38.77 -37.97 -25.58
N GLN A 5 39.40 -39.04 -25.11
CA GLN A 5 39.33 -39.42 -23.69
C GLN A 5 40.01 -38.39 -22.77
N ARG A 6 41.06 -37.70 -23.24
CA ARG A 6 41.74 -36.66 -22.45
C ARG A 6 40.91 -35.38 -22.37
N ILE A 7 40.30 -34.98 -23.48
CA ILE A 7 39.40 -33.81 -23.53
C ILE A 7 38.22 -34.04 -22.58
N LEU A 8 37.55 -35.19 -22.70
CA LEU A 8 36.44 -35.55 -21.81
C LEU A 8 36.86 -35.62 -20.34
N ALA A 9 38.07 -36.13 -20.04
CA ALA A 9 38.57 -36.17 -18.67
C ALA A 9 38.82 -34.76 -18.09
N ALA A 10 39.31 -33.82 -18.90
CA ALA A 10 39.48 -32.43 -18.49
C ALA A 10 38.13 -31.75 -18.26
N GLU A 11 37.17 -31.91 -19.17
CA GLU A 11 35.80 -31.37 -19.01
C GLU A 11 35.12 -31.92 -17.75
N VAL A 12 35.24 -33.22 -17.48
CA VAL A 12 34.72 -33.83 -16.25
C VAL A 12 35.42 -33.26 -15.02
N SER A 13 36.74 -33.05 -15.07
CA SER A 13 37.49 -32.46 -13.95
C SER A 13 37.02 -31.04 -13.64
N ASP A 14 36.82 -30.22 -14.68
CA ASP A 14 36.35 -28.84 -14.52
C ASP A 14 34.92 -28.81 -13.95
N MET A 15 34.03 -29.68 -14.44
CA MET A 15 32.66 -29.81 -13.90
C MET A 15 32.65 -30.23 -12.43
N LEU A 16 33.54 -31.14 -12.01
CA LEU A 16 33.64 -31.57 -10.61
C LEU A 16 34.21 -30.47 -9.71
N ALA A 17 35.16 -29.68 -10.19
CA ALA A 17 35.71 -28.56 -9.44
C ALA A 17 34.67 -27.44 -9.24
N ASP A 18 33.88 -27.15 -10.28
CA ASP A 18 32.78 -26.19 -10.20
C ASP A 18 31.69 -26.67 -9.22
N ALA A 19 31.29 -27.95 -9.32
CA ALA A 19 30.34 -28.56 -8.39
C ALA A 19 30.83 -28.49 -6.92
N GLN A 20 32.10 -28.83 -6.67
CA GLN A 20 32.68 -28.71 -5.32
C GLN A 20 32.72 -27.26 -4.81
N GLY A 21 32.95 -26.30 -5.70
CA GLY A 21 32.90 -24.88 -5.38
C GLY A 21 31.50 -24.45 -4.95
N VAL A 22 30.48 -24.87 -5.69
CA VAL A 22 29.06 -24.61 -5.37
C VAL A 22 28.68 -25.29 -4.05
N ASP A 23 29.01 -26.58 -3.87
CA ASP A 23 28.71 -27.32 -2.63
C ASP A 23 29.32 -26.62 -1.40
N ALA A 24 30.60 -26.20 -1.48
CA ALA A 24 31.26 -25.50 -0.37
C ALA A 24 30.61 -24.14 -0.07
N ASP A 25 30.18 -23.42 -1.10
CA ASP A 25 29.47 -22.15 -0.98
C ASP A 25 28.08 -22.32 -0.35
N GLU A 26 27.35 -23.37 -0.72
CA GLU A 26 26.04 -23.72 -0.15
C GLU A 26 26.16 -24.18 1.30
N ASP A 27 27.12 -25.05 1.60
CA ASP A 27 27.43 -25.51 2.96
C ASP A 27 27.79 -24.34 3.88
N ALA A 28 28.55 -23.36 3.37
CA ALA A 28 28.89 -22.16 4.12
C ALA A 28 27.66 -21.27 4.41
N ARG A 29 26.67 -21.24 3.51
CA ARG A 29 25.45 -20.41 3.65
C ARG A 29 24.37 -21.08 4.49
N PHE A 30 24.15 -22.36 4.29
CA PHE A 30 23.00 -23.09 4.86
C PHE A 30 23.40 -24.05 5.98
N GLY A 31 24.66 -24.49 5.98
CA GLY A 31 25.21 -25.55 6.82
C GLY A 31 25.33 -26.85 6.03
N ALA A 32 26.37 -27.65 6.32
CA ALA A 32 26.74 -28.85 5.55
C ALA A 32 25.65 -29.95 5.46
N ASP A 33 24.68 -29.92 6.37
CA ASP A 33 23.56 -30.87 6.40
C ASP A 33 22.26 -30.26 5.86
N LYS A 34 22.33 -29.11 5.17
CA LYS A 34 21.17 -28.37 4.67
C LYS A 34 21.28 -28.05 3.20
N ARG A 35 20.17 -28.25 2.49
CA ARG A 35 19.96 -27.87 1.10
C ARG A 35 19.62 -26.38 0.95
N GLY A 36 19.26 -25.69 2.02
CA GLY A 36 18.84 -24.29 1.99
C GLY A 36 17.38 -24.08 1.56
N ASP A 37 16.67 -25.15 1.19
CA ASP A 37 15.25 -25.17 0.84
C ASP A 37 14.35 -25.78 1.92
N GLU A 38 14.89 -25.98 3.13
CA GLU A 38 14.12 -26.54 4.24
C GLU A 38 12.93 -25.66 4.59
N LEU A 39 11.83 -26.31 4.93
CA LEU A 39 10.70 -25.61 5.52
C LEU A 39 11.10 -25.05 6.89
N PRO A 40 10.59 -23.87 7.27
CA PRO A 40 10.76 -23.33 8.62
C PRO A 40 10.34 -24.37 9.68
N PRO A 41 10.94 -24.35 10.88
CA PRO A 41 10.61 -25.33 11.93
C PRO A 41 9.11 -25.46 12.23
N ALA A 42 8.36 -24.36 12.13
CA ALA A 42 6.90 -24.34 12.32
C ALA A 42 6.09 -25.08 11.23
N LEU A 43 6.72 -25.46 10.12
CA LEU A 43 6.11 -26.13 8.97
C LEU A 43 6.83 -27.43 8.58
N ALA A 44 7.91 -27.78 9.26
CA ALA A 44 8.83 -28.84 8.87
C ALA A 44 8.17 -30.23 8.94
N ASP A 45 7.52 -30.54 10.05
CA ASP A 45 6.83 -31.80 10.27
C ASP A 45 5.30 -31.62 10.21
N LYS A 46 4.58 -32.75 10.27
CA LYS A 46 3.12 -32.78 10.15
C LYS A 46 2.42 -32.12 11.33
N GLU A 47 2.91 -32.30 12.55
CA GLU A 47 2.25 -31.82 13.76
C GLU A 47 2.42 -30.30 13.89
N SER A 48 3.65 -29.81 13.71
CA SER A 48 3.93 -28.37 13.71
C SER A 48 3.17 -27.64 12.60
N ARG A 49 3.10 -28.22 11.41
CA ARG A 49 2.33 -27.66 10.29
C ARG A 49 0.84 -27.59 10.59
N LEU A 50 0.25 -28.63 11.17
CA LEU A 50 -1.17 -28.63 11.55
C LEU A 50 -1.46 -27.55 12.59
N ALA A 51 -0.59 -27.39 13.59
CA ALA A 51 -0.72 -26.34 14.60
C ALA A 51 -0.64 -24.94 13.96
N THR A 52 0.34 -24.69 13.09
CA THR A 52 0.50 -23.42 12.38
C THR A 52 -0.71 -23.09 11.49
N LEU A 53 -1.24 -24.08 10.78
CA LEU A 53 -2.44 -23.90 9.94
C LEU A 53 -3.68 -23.62 10.78
N ALA A 54 -3.83 -24.27 11.94
CA ALA A 54 -4.93 -24.01 12.86
C ALA A 54 -4.88 -22.57 13.41
N ALA A 55 -3.71 -22.12 13.87
CA ALA A 55 -3.52 -20.75 14.34
C ALA A 55 -3.76 -19.70 13.25
N ALA A 56 -3.30 -19.97 12.02
CA ALA A 56 -3.57 -19.08 10.89
C ALA A 56 -5.06 -19.01 10.53
N ARG A 57 -5.77 -20.13 10.62
CA ARG A 57 -7.22 -20.18 10.42
C ARG A 57 -7.96 -19.37 11.49
N GLU A 58 -7.65 -19.58 12.75
CA GLU A 58 -8.23 -18.84 13.86
C GLU A 58 -8.01 -17.33 13.70
N ALA A 59 -6.79 -16.91 13.33
CA ALA A 59 -6.50 -15.50 13.07
C ALA A 59 -7.32 -14.93 11.90
N LEU A 60 -7.52 -15.68 10.82
CA LEU A 60 -8.38 -15.26 9.70
C LEU A 60 -9.85 -15.14 10.12
N GLU A 61 -10.34 -16.06 10.96
CA GLU A 61 -11.68 -16.02 11.53
C GLU A 61 -11.86 -14.78 12.43
N ALA A 62 -10.88 -14.47 13.28
CA ALA A 62 -10.86 -13.27 14.11
C ALA A 62 -10.84 -11.97 13.29
N GLU A 63 -9.97 -11.87 12.27
CA GLU A 63 -9.92 -10.72 11.36
C GLU A 63 -11.25 -10.51 10.62
N ALA A 64 -11.88 -11.60 10.18
CA ALA A 64 -13.19 -11.53 9.52
C ALA A 64 -14.28 -11.01 10.48
N ALA A 65 -14.28 -11.49 11.72
CA ALA A 65 -15.20 -11.06 12.77
C ALA A 65 -15.01 -9.58 13.13
N GLU A 66 -13.77 -9.13 13.35
CA GLU A 66 -13.46 -7.74 13.67
C GLU A 66 -13.88 -6.80 12.54
N LYS A 67 -13.58 -7.17 11.29
CA LYS A 67 -13.99 -6.38 10.12
C LYS A 67 -15.51 -6.27 10.02
N ALA A 68 -16.23 -7.38 10.19
CA ALA A 68 -17.68 -7.40 10.16
C ALA A 68 -18.29 -6.51 11.26
N ARG A 69 -17.74 -6.61 12.48
CA ARG A 69 -18.10 -5.75 13.62
C ARG A 69 -17.91 -4.28 13.29
N ARG A 70 -16.72 -3.88 12.84
CA ARG A 70 -16.39 -2.47 12.53
C ARG A 70 -17.28 -1.90 11.42
N GLU A 71 -17.58 -2.68 10.39
CA GLU A 71 -18.48 -2.24 9.31
C GLU A 71 -19.92 -2.08 9.79
N ALA A 72 -20.42 -3.01 10.61
CA ALA A 72 -21.76 -2.94 11.20
C ALA A 72 -21.89 -1.78 12.20
N GLU A 73 -20.91 -1.58 13.07
CA GLU A 73 -20.88 -0.47 14.02
C GLU A 73 -20.84 0.88 13.31
N ARG A 74 -20.01 1.02 12.28
CA ARG A 74 -19.96 2.26 11.47
C ARG A 74 -21.33 2.54 10.86
N LYS A 75 -21.95 1.54 10.24
CA LYS A 75 -23.27 1.69 9.64
C LYS A 75 -24.35 2.05 10.67
N ALA A 76 -24.35 1.38 11.82
CA ALA A 76 -25.27 1.67 12.93
C ALA A 76 -25.13 3.12 13.42
N ARG A 77 -23.88 3.62 13.55
CA ARG A 77 -23.62 5.02 13.89
C ARG A 77 -24.10 5.98 12.80
N ASP A 78 -23.88 5.65 11.53
CA ASP A 78 -24.37 6.45 10.39
C ASP A 78 -25.92 6.48 10.35
N ASP A 79 -26.57 5.40 10.76
CA ASP A 79 -28.04 5.27 10.86
C ASP A 79 -28.60 5.98 12.11
N GLY A 80 -27.75 6.48 13.02
CA GLY A 80 -28.15 7.22 14.22
C GLY A 80 -28.57 6.34 15.41
N ASP A 81 -28.15 5.07 15.42
CA ASP A 81 -28.41 4.16 16.53
C ASP A 81 -27.70 4.60 17.82
N ASP A 82 -28.27 4.24 18.99
CA ASP A 82 -27.60 4.42 20.27
C ASP A 82 -26.41 3.45 20.45
N ASP A 83 -25.51 3.74 21.40
CA ASP A 83 -24.29 2.95 21.62
C ASP A 83 -24.56 1.48 21.97
N GLY A 84 -25.70 1.17 22.61
CA GLY A 84 -26.10 -0.19 22.94
C GLY A 84 -26.49 -0.97 21.67
N ALA A 85 -27.31 -0.35 20.82
CA ALA A 85 -27.69 -0.91 19.52
C ALA A 85 -26.50 -1.07 18.57
N VAL A 86 -25.59 -0.09 18.55
CA VAL A 86 -24.32 -0.16 17.79
C VAL A 86 -23.51 -1.39 18.20
N THR A 87 -23.31 -1.57 19.51
CA THR A 87 -22.54 -2.70 20.06
C THR A 87 -23.21 -4.02 19.72
N ALA A 88 -24.52 -4.15 19.93
CA ALA A 88 -25.27 -5.37 19.65
C ALA A 88 -25.22 -5.77 18.17
N LYS A 89 -25.37 -4.81 17.24
CA LYS A 89 -25.23 -5.04 15.79
C LYS A 89 -23.81 -5.44 15.43
N GLY A 90 -22.81 -4.83 16.06
CA GLY A 90 -21.40 -5.19 15.91
C GLY A 90 -21.12 -6.64 16.30
N ASP A 91 -21.57 -7.05 17.48
CA ASP A 91 -21.34 -8.39 18.00
C ASP A 91 -22.10 -9.46 17.20
N GLN A 92 -23.33 -9.15 16.75
CA GLN A 92 -24.08 -10.00 15.83
C GLN A 92 -23.33 -10.21 14.50
N ALA A 93 -22.76 -9.14 13.93
CA ALA A 93 -22.01 -9.21 12.69
C ALA A 93 -20.70 -9.99 12.84
N ALA A 94 -19.99 -9.84 13.96
CA ALA A 94 -18.81 -10.64 14.29
C ALA A 94 -19.15 -12.14 14.38
N ALA A 95 -20.20 -12.50 15.11
CA ALA A 95 -20.61 -13.89 15.27
C ALA A 95 -21.06 -14.55 13.96
N ALA A 96 -21.62 -13.77 13.04
CA ALA A 96 -22.05 -14.24 11.72
C ALA A 96 -20.94 -14.16 10.65
N ALA A 97 -19.74 -13.70 11.00
CA ALA A 97 -18.66 -13.50 10.03
C ALA A 97 -18.15 -14.84 9.49
N VAL A 98 -17.93 -14.87 8.18
CA VAL A 98 -17.35 -16.03 7.49
C VAL A 98 -16.10 -15.61 6.75
N VAL A 99 -15.03 -16.38 6.93
CA VAL A 99 -13.77 -16.17 6.21
C VAL A 99 -14.00 -16.38 4.71
N LYS A 100 -13.56 -15.40 3.92
CA LYS A 100 -13.70 -15.48 2.46
C LYS A 100 -12.82 -16.63 1.92
N PRO A 101 -13.26 -17.38 0.89
CA PRO A 101 -12.48 -18.50 0.33
C PRO A 101 -11.06 -18.13 -0.14
N GLY A 102 -10.86 -16.88 -0.57
CA GLY A 102 -9.55 -16.37 -1.01
C GLY A 102 -8.78 -15.61 0.07
N ALA A 103 -9.21 -15.65 1.33
CA ALA A 103 -8.48 -15.01 2.41
C ALA A 103 -7.15 -15.75 2.66
N GLN A 104 -6.07 -14.99 2.76
CA GLN A 104 -4.73 -15.51 2.95
C GLN A 104 -4.02 -14.68 4.02
N ARG A 105 -3.20 -15.35 4.83
CA ARG A 105 -2.37 -14.75 5.86
C ARG A 105 -0.93 -15.21 5.67
N ASN A 106 0.00 -14.30 5.81
CA ASN A 106 1.42 -14.60 5.73
C ASN A 106 1.87 -15.29 7.04
N PHE A 107 2.60 -16.39 6.95
CA PHE A 107 3.11 -17.10 8.12
C PHE A 107 4.33 -16.41 8.76
N THR A 108 5.09 -15.64 7.99
CA THR A 108 6.32 -14.99 8.43
C THR A 108 6.09 -13.58 8.95
N ASP A 109 5.27 -12.79 8.24
CA ASP A 109 4.87 -11.44 8.66
C ASP A 109 3.36 -11.27 8.54
N PRO A 110 2.59 -11.59 9.60
CA PRO A 110 1.15 -11.71 9.50
C PRO A 110 0.39 -10.41 9.22
N ASP A 111 1.05 -9.24 9.32
CA ASP A 111 0.43 -7.94 9.02
C ASP A 111 0.64 -7.51 7.57
N ALA A 112 1.63 -8.07 6.88
CA ALA A 112 1.83 -7.84 5.45
C ALA A 112 0.67 -8.43 4.65
N ARG A 113 0.30 -7.78 3.55
CA ARG A 113 -0.80 -8.23 2.67
C ARG A 113 -0.32 -8.39 1.24
N ILE A 114 -0.95 -9.31 0.52
CA ILE A 114 -0.63 -9.53 -0.90
C ILE A 114 -1.15 -8.34 -1.70
N MET A 115 -0.24 -7.63 -2.36
CA MET A 115 -0.56 -6.46 -3.17
C MET A 115 0.09 -6.58 -4.54
N LYS A 116 -0.59 -6.07 -5.57
CA LYS A 116 -0.03 -5.98 -6.91
C LYS A 116 1.00 -4.84 -6.93
N THR A 117 2.22 -5.13 -7.34
CA THR A 117 3.28 -4.11 -7.43
C THR A 117 3.52 -3.66 -8.87
N ALA A 118 4.40 -2.67 -9.05
CA ALA A 118 4.66 -2.04 -10.34
C ALA A 118 5.30 -2.98 -11.37
N ASP A 119 5.96 -4.06 -10.93
CA ASP A 119 6.51 -5.12 -11.78
C ASP A 119 5.44 -6.03 -12.41
N GLY A 120 4.18 -5.87 -12.00
CA GLY A 120 3.06 -6.70 -12.45
C GLY A 120 2.83 -7.96 -11.62
N SER A 121 3.71 -8.24 -10.66
CA SER A 121 3.64 -9.38 -9.73
C SER A 121 2.91 -9.03 -8.43
N PHE A 122 2.67 -10.04 -7.61
CA PHE A 122 2.02 -9.93 -6.32
C PHE A 122 3.03 -10.23 -5.21
N HIS A 123 3.22 -9.28 -4.30
CA HIS A 123 4.18 -9.39 -3.20
C HIS A 123 3.48 -9.14 -1.87
N TYR A 124 3.95 -9.77 -0.80
CA TYR A 124 3.57 -9.35 0.54
C TYR A 124 4.19 -7.98 0.83
N SER A 125 3.34 -6.99 1.04
CA SER A 125 3.73 -5.59 1.11
C SER A 125 2.94 -4.84 2.18
N TYR A 126 3.49 -3.70 2.55
CA TYR A 126 2.78 -2.59 3.18
C TYR A 126 2.63 -1.45 2.17
N THR A 127 1.67 -0.57 2.41
CA THR A 127 1.44 0.65 1.64
C THR A 127 1.96 1.84 2.45
N GLY A 128 3.04 2.46 1.97
CA GLY A 128 3.58 3.70 2.51
C GLY A 128 2.91 4.94 1.94
N GLN A 129 2.59 5.89 2.81
CA GLN A 129 1.98 7.18 2.50
C GLN A 129 2.92 8.29 2.94
N ALA A 130 3.03 9.36 2.14
CA ALA A 130 3.82 10.54 2.45
C ALA A 130 3.16 11.82 1.95
N VAL A 131 3.21 12.87 2.77
CA VAL A 131 2.93 14.26 2.37
C VAL A 131 4.25 15.01 2.40
N VAL A 132 4.54 15.73 1.32
CA VAL A 132 5.84 16.36 1.08
C VAL A 132 5.65 17.84 0.80
N ASP A 133 6.47 18.66 1.44
CA ASP A 133 6.58 20.09 1.18
C ASP A 133 7.04 20.37 -0.26
N ALA A 134 6.39 21.34 -0.90
CA ALA A 134 6.62 21.65 -2.30
C ALA A 134 7.92 22.42 -2.56
N ASP A 135 8.41 23.15 -1.55
CA ASP A 135 9.53 24.07 -1.71
C ASP A 135 10.87 23.43 -1.37
N HIS A 136 10.89 22.57 -0.33
CA HIS A 136 12.12 21.97 0.21
C HIS A 136 12.14 20.45 0.14
N GLN A 137 11.07 19.80 -0.36
CA GLN A 137 10.95 18.34 -0.44
C GLN A 137 11.11 17.62 0.92
N VAL A 138 10.72 18.30 2.00
CA VAL A 138 10.69 17.73 3.34
C VAL A 138 9.39 16.96 3.53
N ILE A 139 9.48 15.74 4.06
CA ILE A 139 8.30 14.95 4.41
C ILE A 139 7.69 15.55 5.69
N VAL A 140 6.41 15.93 5.63
CA VAL A 140 5.67 16.57 6.73
C VAL A 140 4.64 15.64 7.38
N ALA A 141 4.31 14.53 6.74
CA ALA A 141 3.48 13.47 7.32
C ALA A 141 3.78 12.14 6.63
N THR A 142 3.86 11.07 7.40
CA THR A 142 4.00 9.68 6.90
C THR A 142 3.00 8.76 7.59
N GLU A 143 2.58 7.71 6.89
CA GLU A 143 1.82 6.60 7.46
C GLU A 143 2.20 5.32 6.72
N LEU A 144 2.37 4.21 7.45
CA LEU A 144 2.47 2.88 6.87
C LEU A 144 1.22 2.09 7.26
N ASN A 145 0.56 1.46 6.28
CA ASN A 145 -0.60 0.61 6.53
C ASN A 145 -0.54 -0.64 5.64
N ASN A 146 -1.47 -1.57 5.83
CA ASN A 146 -1.57 -2.80 5.01
C ASN A 146 -2.82 -2.79 4.10
N ILE A 147 -3.29 -1.61 3.71
CA ILE A 147 -4.47 -1.44 2.85
C ILE A 147 -4.00 -1.25 1.40
N ALA A 148 -4.47 -2.12 0.50
CA ALA A 148 -4.04 -2.12 -0.90
C ALA A 148 -4.54 -0.93 -1.75
N VAL A 149 -5.39 -0.07 -1.20
CA VAL A 149 -6.02 1.06 -1.91
C VAL A 149 -5.81 2.38 -1.18
N ASP A 150 -5.40 3.41 -1.91
CA ASP A 150 -5.10 4.73 -1.36
C ASP A 150 -6.35 5.55 -1.00
N VAL A 151 -7.52 5.15 -1.51
CA VAL A 151 -8.76 5.92 -1.34
C VAL A 151 -9.12 6.19 0.12
N GLN A 152 -8.70 5.32 1.05
CA GLN A 152 -8.97 5.46 2.47
C GLN A 152 -7.94 6.33 3.21
N GLN A 153 -6.84 6.71 2.54
CA GLN A 153 -5.68 7.36 3.16
C GLN A 153 -5.71 8.88 3.05
N LEU A 154 -6.62 9.48 2.26
CA LEU A 154 -6.66 10.94 2.12
C LEU A 154 -6.94 11.65 3.46
N VAL A 155 -8.02 11.25 4.15
CA VAL A 155 -8.43 11.88 5.40
C VAL A 155 -7.38 11.70 6.50
N PRO A 156 -6.86 10.48 6.78
CA PRO A 156 -5.77 10.31 7.74
C PRO A 156 -4.55 11.20 7.46
N MET A 157 -4.13 11.32 6.20
CA MET A 157 -2.94 12.11 5.85
C MET A 157 -3.16 13.62 5.99
N ILE A 158 -4.37 14.12 5.72
CA ILE A 158 -4.75 15.52 6.00
C ILE A 158 -4.67 15.79 7.50
N GLU A 159 -5.23 14.89 8.32
CA GLU A 159 -5.24 15.07 9.77
C GLU A 159 -3.85 15.02 10.38
N ARG A 160 -3.02 14.07 9.95
CA ARG A 160 -1.62 13.97 10.39
C ARG A 160 -0.81 15.21 9.98
N THR A 161 -1.06 15.75 8.79
CA THR A 161 -0.43 17.00 8.34
C THR A 161 -0.87 18.18 9.19
N ARG A 162 -2.17 18.28 9.53
CA ARG A 162 -2.69 19.31 10.44
C ARG A 162 -2.09 19.21 11.83
N GLN A 163 -1.92 18.00 12.36
CA GLN A 163 -1.26 17.77 13.66
C GLN A 163 0.21 18.22 13.63
N THR A 164 0.91 17.94 12.53
CA THR A 164 2.34 18.28 12.41
C THR A 164 2.58 19.78 12.21
N LEU A 165 1.78 20.43 11.36
CA LEU A 165 1.98 21.83 10.97
C LEU A 165 1.14 22.83 11.78
N GLY A 166 0.17 22.37 12.56
CA GLY A 166 -0.84 23.19 13.25
C GLY A 166 -1.90 23.82 12.34
N GLN A 167 -1.63 23.91 11.03
CA GLN A 167 -2.53 24.41 10.00
C GLN A 167 -2.35 23.63 8.70
N LEU A 168 -3.35 23.64 7.83
CA LEU A 168 -3.25 23.01 6.52
C LEU A 168 -2.52 23.93 5.51
N PRO A 169 -1.66 23.37 4.64
CA PRO A 169 -1.06 24.10 3.54
C PRO A 169 -2.09 24.71 2.59
N ALA A 170 -1.66 25.74 1.85
CA ALA A 170 -2.54 26.44 0.93
C ALA A 170 -2.98 25.61 -0.27
N GLN A 171 -2.12 24.70 -0.75
CA GLN A 171 -2.37 23.91 -1.96
C GLN A 171 -1.94 22.46 -1.78
N TRP A 172 -2.79 21.55 -2.24
CA TRP A 172 -2.55 20.11 -2.19
C TRP A 172 -2.64 19.49 -3.58
N THR A 173 -1.63 18.72 -3.99
CA THR A 173 -1.66 17.93 -5.23
C THR A 173 -1.68 16.44 -4.91
N ILE A 174 -2.69 15.71 -5.36
CA ILE A 174 -2.95 14.33 -4.93
C ILE A 174 -3.15 13.39 -6.13
N ASP A 175 -2.72 12.13 -6.00
CA ASP A 175 -2.85 11.12 -7.05
C ASP A 175 -4.31 10.70 -7.31
N ALA A 176 -4.54 10.06 -8.46
CA ALA A 176 -5.83 9.50 -8.81
C ALA A 176 -6.28 8.35 -7.90
N GLY A 177 -5.34 7.64 -7.26
CA GLY A 177 -5.65 6.59 -6.27
C GLY A 177 -6.55 7.06 -5.12
N TYR A 178 -6.50 8.35 -4.78
CA TYR A 178 -7.31 8.95 -3.71
C TYR A 178 -8.67 9.49 -4.16
N CYS A 179 -8.99 9.45 -5.46
CA CYS A 179 -10.21 10.08 -5.98
C CYS A 179 -11.46 9.23 -5.73
N SER A 180 -12.27 9.61 -4.74
CA SER A 180 -13.63 9.08 -4.52
C SER A 180 -14.65 10.19 -4.29
N ALA A 181 -15.94 9.87 -4.42
CA ALA A 181 -17.00 10.84 -4.13
C ALA A 181 -16.94 11.32 -2.67
N ALA A 182 -16.69 10.42 -1.72
CA ALA A 182 -16.55 10.75 -0.30
C ALA A 182 -15.36 11.68 -0.05
N ASN A 183 -14.18 11.37 -0.61
CA ASN A 183 -13.00 12.21 -0.48
C ASN A 183 -13.19 13.59 -1.08
N LEU A 184 -13.85 13.67 -2.25
CA LEU A 184 -14.11 14.94 -2.92
C LEU A 184 -15.09 15.82 -2.15
N GLU A 185 -16.11 15.24 -1.51
CA GLU A 185 -17.01 16.02 -0.64
C GLU A 185 -16.31 16.44 0.65
N HIS A 186 -15.49 15.57 1.24
CA HIS A 186 -14.72 15.88 2.43
C HIS A 186 -13.75 17.06 2.22
N VAL A 187 -12.94 17.03 1.15
CA VAL A 187 -12.02 18.16 0.88
C VAL A 187 -12.78 19.45 0.57
N LYS A 188 -13.94 19.38 -0.08
CA LYS A 188 -14.78 20.55 -0.33
C LYS A 188 -15.30 21.18 0.96
N GLN A 189 -15.61 20.38 1.98
CA GLN A 189 -15.96 20.89 3.32
C GLN A 189 -14.76 21.62 3.95
N ILE A 190 -13.55 21.09 3.83
CA ILE A 190 -12.31 21.74 4.31
C ILE A 190 -12.04 23.06 3.55
N GLU A 191 -12.17 23.07 2.23
CA GLU A 191 -12.02 24.29 1.41
C GLU A 191 -13.01 25.38 1.86
N ALA A 192 -14.25 25.00 2.18
CA ALA A 192 -15.27 25.93 2.68
C ALA A 192 -14.94 26.45 4.09
N GLN A 193 -14.51 25.57 5.01
CA GLN A 193 -14.16 25.93 6.38
C GLN A 193 -12.91 26.82 6.46
N SER A 194 -11.95 26.62 5.57
CA SER A 194 -10.73 27.44 5.48
C SER A 194 -10.96 28.81 4.81
N ALA A 195 -12.19 29.14 4.41
CA ALA A 195 -12.51 30.35 3.65
C ALA A 195 -11.63 30.54 2.39
N GLY A 196 -11.25 29.43 1.75
CA GLY A 196 -10.35 29.42 0.59
C GLY A 196 -8.86 29.50 0.94
N GLY A 197 -8.48 29.38 2.21
CA GLY A 197 -7.09 29.29 2.67
C GLY A 197 -6.40 28.00 2.25
N THR A 198 -7.15 26.91 2.03
CA THR A 198 -6.66 25.63 1.52
C THR A 198 -7.43 25.21 0.28
N GLU A 199 -6.71 24.70 -0.73
CA GLU A 199 -7.27 24.23 -1.99
C GLU A 199 -6.68 22.87 -2.41
N PHE A 200 -7.53 21.94 -2.84
CA PHE A 200 -7.15 20.58 -3.23
C PHE A 200 -7.23 20.34 -4.74
N PHE A 201 -6.21 19.66 -5.29
CA PHE A 201 -6.09 19.26 -6.69
C PHE A 201 -5.88 17.74 -6.77
N ILE A 202 -6.97 17.00 -6.89
CA ILE A 202 -6.98 15.52 -6.89
C ILE A 202 -7.21 15.01 -8.30
N ALA A 203 -6.24 14.28 -8.88
CA ALA A 203 -6.42 13.70 -10.21
C ALA A 203 -7.67 12.80 -10.26
N THR A 204 -8.47 12.93 -11.31
CA THR A 204 -9.74 12.17 -11.43
C THR A 204 -9.61 10.87 -12.22
N GLY A 205 -8.40 10.53 -12.65
CA GLY A 205 -8.08 9.36 -13.47
C GLY A 205 -6.75 9.53 -14.21
N ARG A 206 -6.30 8.45 -14.87
CA ARG A 206 -5.12 8.46 -15.73
C ARG A 206 -5.51 8.78 -17.17
N LEU A 207 -4.76 9.66 -17.81
CA LEU A 207 -4.84 9.83 -19.27
C LEU A 207 -4.08 8.68 -19.94
N LYS A 208 -4.64 8.11 -21.00
CA LYS A 208 -3.91 7.11 -21.80
C LYS A 208 -2.76 7.80 -22.55
N HIS A 209 -1.69 7.05 -22.82
CA HIS A 209 -0.61 7.55 -23.66
C HIS A 209 -1.17 7.95 -25.04
N GLY A 210 -0.80 9.14 -25.53
CA GLY A 210 -1.31 9.69 -26.79
C GLY A 210 -2.73 10.29 -26.73
N GLN A 211 -3.41 10.26 -25.59
CA GLN A 211 -4.70 10.92 -25.45
C GLN A 211 -4.52 12.44 -25.36
N GLU A 212 -5.10 13.19 -26.29
CA GLU A 212 -5.10 14.64 -26.23
C GLU A 212 -5.81 15.14 -24.97
N ILE A 213 -5.18 16.10 -24.29
CA ILE A 213 -5.78 16.78 -23.15
C ILE A 213 -6.90 17.67 -23.71
N PRO A 214 -8.18 17.43 -23.35
CA PRO A 214 -9.27 18.27 -23.84
C PRO A 214 -9.04 19.73 -23.45
N LYS A 215 -9.36 20.65 -24.37
CA LYS A 215 -9.20 22.09 -24.14
C LYS A 215 -9.84 22.52 -22.82
N ALA A 216 -9.23 23.51 -22.17
CA ALA A 216 -9.74 24.10 -20.94
C ALA A 216 -11.22 24.47 -21.12
N PRO A 217 -12.11 23.91 -20.31
CA PRO A 217 -13.54 24.05 -20.54
C PRO A 217 -13.98 25.48 -20.28
N ARG A 218 -14.80 26.04 -21.19
CA ARG A 218 -15.31 27.42 -21.14
C ARG A 218 -16.75 27.48 -20.61
N GLY A 219 -17.20 28.66 -20.21
CA GLY A 219 -18.57 28.90 -19.74
C GLY A 219 -18.85 28.51 -18.29
N ARG A 220 -20.12 28.67 -17.88
CA ARG A 220 -20.61 28.36 -16.53
C ARG A 220 -20.55 26.85 -16.26
N ILE A 221 -20.19 26.46 -15.05
CA ILE A 221 -20.26 25.05 -14.62
C ILE A 221 -21.74 24.67 -14.48
N PRO A 222 -22.20 23.54 -15.06
CA PRO A 222 -23.55 23.05 -14.84
C PRO A 222 -23.86 22.92 -13.34
N GLY A 223 -25.05 23.33 -12.93
CA GLY A 223 -25.46 23.29 -11.52
C GLY A 223 -25.44 21.88 -10.94
N ASN A 224 -25.81 20.90 -11.76
CA ASN A 224 -25.85 19.47 -11.44
C ASN A 224 -24.52 18.73 -11.62
N ALA A 225 -23.41 19.43 -11.91
CA ALA A 225 -22.11 18.78 -12.06
C ALA A 225 -21.69 18.09 -10.75
N THR A 226 -21.29 16.82 -10.87
CA THR A 226 -20.79 16.01 -9.75
C THR A 226 -19.48 16.59 -9.20
N ALA A 227 -19.12 16.22 -7.96
CA ALA A 227 -17.84 16.63 -7.36
C ALA A 227 -16.64 16.22 -8.23
N LYS A 228 -16.70 15.02 -8.84
CA LYS A 228 -15.67 14.51 -9.75
C LYS A 228 -15.56 15.34 -11.03
N GLU A 229 -16.68 15.69 -11.65
CA GLU A 229 -16.69 16.54 -12.86
C GLU A 229 -16.17 17.95 -12.56
N ARG A 230 -16.52 18.51 -11.40
CA ARG A 230 -16.00 19.81 -10.94
C ARG A 230 -14.49 19.76 -10.73
N MET A 231 -13.97 18.73 -10.07
CA MET A 231 -12.53 18.52 -9.90
C MET A 231 -11.80 18.32 -11.24
N ALA A 232 -12.37 17.49 -12.13
CA ALA A 232 -11.83 17.30 -13.49
C ALA A 232 -11.81 18.62 -14.27
N ARG A 233 -12.83 19.46 -14.11
CA ARG A 233 -12.89 20.79 -14.72
C ARG A 233 -11.81 21.72 -14.15
N LYS A 234 -11.65 21.74 -12.81
CA LYS A 234 -10.63 22.51 -12.07
C LYS A 234 -9.22 22.19 -12.58
N LEU A 235 -8.90 20.90 -12.69
CA LEU A 235 -7.62 20.41 -13.20
C LEU A 235 -7.35 20.74 -14.66
N LYS A 236 -8.39 20.97 -15.49
CA LYS A 236 -8.25 21.36 -16.90
C LYS A 236 -8.05 22.85 -17.11
N THR A 237 -8.19 23.69 -16.08
CA THR A 237 -7.89 25.13 -16.19
C THR A 237 -6.38 25.35 -16.30
N LYS A 238 -5.93 26.45 -16.92
CA LYS A 238 -4.50 26.80 -16.99
C LYS A 238 -3.83 26.80 -15.61
N ARG A 239 -4.51 27.37 -14.60
CA ARG A 239 -4.06 27.39 -13.20
C ARG A 239 -3.96 25.98 -12.62
N GLY A 240 -5.02 25.18 -12.75
CA GLY A 240 -5.06 23.81 -12.23
C GLY A 240 -4.01 22.90 -12.85
N GLN A 241 -3.75 23.05 -14.17
CA GLN A 241 -2.68 22.32 -14.85
C GLN A 241 -1.30 22.73 -14.32
N ALA A 242 -1.04 24.04 -14.18
CA ALA A 242 0.25 24.54 -13.68
C ALA A 242 0.53 24.05 -12.25
N ILE A 243 -0.46 24.13 -11.36
CA ILE A 243 -0.33 23.64 -9.97
C ILE A 243 -0.14 22.13 -9.96
N TYR A 244 -1.00 21.36 -10.64
CA TYR A 244 -0.93 19.90 -10.60
C TYR A 244 0.35 19.35 -11.24
N ALA A 245 0.89 20.01 -12.28
CA ALA A 245 2.13 19.63 -12.92
C ALA A 245 3.33 19.64 -11.96
N ARG A 246 3.31 20.49 -10.93
CA ARG A 246 4.36 20.55 -9.90
C ARG A 246 4.50 19.24 -9.13
N ARG A 247 3.45 18.41 -9.02
CA ARG A 247 3.48 17.14 -8.30
C ARG A 247 4.67 16.27 -8.71
N LYS A 248 4.98 16.22 -10.01
CA LYS A 248 6.11 15.44 -10.55
C LYS A 248 7.46 15.87 -10.00
N ALA A 249 7.64 17.16 -9.71
CA ALA A 249 8.87 17.70 -9.14
C ALA A 249 8.89 17.67 -7.60
N ILE A 250 7.75 17.41 -6.95
CA ILE A 250 7.64 17.40 -5.49
C ILE A 250 7.80 15.98 -4.95
N ILE A 251 6.87 15.08 -5.31
CA ILE A 251 6.74 13.77 -4.64
C ILE A 251 7.63 12.69 -5.29
N GLU A 252 7.81 12.74 -6.62
CA GLU A 252 8.56 11.71 -7.34
C GLU A 252 10.05 11.68 -6.95
N PRO A 253 10.75 12.82 -6.76
CA PRO A 253 12.14 12.80 -6.32
C PRO A 253 12.31 12.23 -4.90
N VAL A 254 11.37 12.49 -3.99
CA VAL A 254 11.42 11.94 -2.62
C VAL A 254 11.31 10.42 -2.65
N PHE A 255 10.31 9.86 -3.35
CA PHE A 255 10.23 8.41 -3.51
C PHE A 255 11.40 7.82 -4.31
N GLY A 256 11.93 8.56 -5.29
CA GLY A 256 13.15 8.18 -6.01
C GLY A 256 14.34 8.04 -5.06
N GLN A 257 14.54 9.01 -4.17
CA GLN A 257 15.60 8.96 -3.16
C GLN A 257 15.41 7.81 -2.18
N ILE A 258 14.20 7.62 -1.64
CA ILE A 258 13.87 6.49 -0.75
C ILE A 258 14.22 5.17 -1.45
N HIS A 259 13.70 4.95 -2.66
CA HIS A 259 13.92 3.71 -3.39
C HIS A 259 15.39 3.43 -3.74
N THR A 260 16.18 4.46 -4.06
CA THR A 260 17.57 4.29 -4.48
C THR A 260 18.56 4.27 -3.32
N ARG A 261 18.28 4.97 -2.21
CA ARG A 261 19.20 5.13 -1.09
C ARG A 261 18.87 4.24 0.11
N GLN A 262 17.59 4.08 0.42
CA GLN A 262 17.11 3.32 1.57
C GLN A 262 16.64 1.92 1.16
N GLY A 263 16.09 1.80 -0.06
CA GLY A 263 15.55 0.56 -0.61
C GLY A 263 14.03 0.57 -0.64
N LYS A 264 13.44 -0.58 -0.99
CA LYS A 264 11.98 -0.77 -1.10
C LYS A 264 11.44 -1.77 -0.08
N HIS A 265 12.24 -2.10 0.92
CA HIS A 265 11.95 -3.14 1.88
C HIS A 265 12.02 -2.54 3.28
N VAL A 266 11.07 -2.94 4.12
CA VAL A 266 11.19 -2.80 5.58
C VAL A 266 11.90 -4.06 6.09
N LEU A 267 12.79 -3.87 7.06
CA LEU A 267 13.58 -4.92 7.70
C LEU A 267 12.88 -5.49 8.93
N LEU A 268 11.96 -4.75 9.53
CA LEU A 268 11.17 -5.17 10.69
C LEU A 268 9.83 -5.77 10.26
N ARG A 269 9.37 -6.78 11.03
CA ARG A 269 8.09 -7.48 10.80
C ARG A 269 7.02 -6.97 11.75
N GLY A 270 5.77 -7.06 11.32
CA GLY A 270 4.62 -6.50 12.01
C GLY A 270 4.42 -5.03 11.68
N LEU A 271 3.16 -4.61 11.58
CA LEU A 271 2.79 -3.30 11.07
C LEU A 271 3.40 -2.17 11.90
N GLU A 272 3.36 -2.29 13.23
CA GLU A 272 3.89 -1.28 14.14
C GLU A 272 5.40 -1.07 13.96
N GLN A 273 6.17 -2.15 13.90
CA GLN A 273 7.63 -2.05 13.77
C GLN A 273 8.02 -1.55 12.38
N ALA A 274 7.37 -2.07 11.33
CA ALA A 274 7.55 -1.59 9.97
C ALA A 274 7.19 -0.10 9.83
N ALA A 275 6.16 0.36 10.54
CA ALA A 275 5.75 1.77 10.55
C ALA A 275 6.77 2.69 11.25
N HIS A 276 7.55 2.19 12.21
CA HIS A 276 8.64 2.97 12.80
C HIS A 276 9.87 3.09 11.89
N GLU A 277 10.04 2.15 10.96
CA GLU A 277 11.10 2.19 9.94
C GLU A 277 10.77 3.13 8.78
N TRP A 278 9.47 3.33 8.51
CA TRP A 278 8.91 4.19 7.46
C TRP A 278 8.84 5.68 7.86
#